data_AF-A0A519ZL75-F1
#
_entry.id   AF-A0A519ZL75-F1
#
_cell.length_a   1.000
_cell.length_b   1.000
_cell.length_c   1.000
_cell.angle_alpha   90.00
_cell.angle_beta   90.00
_cell.angle_gamma   90.00
#
_symmetry.space_group_name_H-M   'P 1'
#
loop_
_entity.id
_entity.type
_entity.pdbx_description
1 polymer ?
#
loop_
_entity_poly.entity_id
_entity_poly.type
_entity_poly.pdbx_seq_one_letter_code
_entity_poly.pdbx_strand_id
1 'polypeptide(L)'
;MPANTKYLTKSPWLRLAKITAGFAGGYAVMLSLHLLLAQVFPPQNVAATAFFTGYLLWAGLLLWAFVAKNVWQVWLTYIGLTLLFSLPRLLL
;
A
#
# COMPACT_ATOMS: atom_id res chain seq x y z
N MET A 1 23.38 11.10 -17.84
CA MET A 1 23.71 12.10 -16.79
C MET A 1 23.59 11.46 -15.41
N PRO A 2 24.50 11.70 -14.45
CA PRO A 2 24.40 11.15 -13.10
C PRO A 2 23.28 11.83 -12.30
N ALA A 3 22.56 11.05 -11.48
CA ALA A 3 21.46 11.57 -10.64
C ALA A 3 21.99 12.45 -9.50
N ASN A 4 21.26 13.53 -9.17
CA ASN A 4 21.64 14.45 -8.10
C ASN A 4 21.48 13.79 -6.71
N THR A 5 22.61 13.64 -6.02
CA THR A 5 22.72 12.93 -4.72
C THR A 5 22.01 13.64 -3.56
N LYS A 6 21.60 14.90 -3.71
CA LYS A 6 20.83 15.65 -2.70
C LYS A 6 19.43 15.06 -2.47
N TYR A 7 18.84 14.46 -3.50
CA TYR A 7 17.47 13.91 -3.45
C TYR A 7 17.43 12.41 -3.13
N LEU A 8 18.59 11.75 -3.13
CA LEU A 8 18.69 10.33 -2.82
C LEU A 8 18.62 10.10 -1.31
N THR A 9 17.82 9.11 -0.91
CA THR A 9 17.76 8.68 0.49
C THR A 9 19.11 8.10 0.89
N LYS A 10 19.89 8.84 1.68
CA LYS A 10 21.27 8.47 2.02
C LYS A 10 21.37 7.29 3.00
N SER A 11 20.44 7.21 3.97
CA SER A 11 20.41 6.12 4.95
C SER A 11 19.89 4.81 4.31
N PRO A 12 20.65 3.71 4.35
CA PRO A 12 20.20 2.40 3.86
C PRO A 12 18.97 1.89 4.61
N TRP A 13 18.91 2.11 5.93
CA TRP A 13 17.78 1.68 6.76
C TRP A 13 16.50 2.43 6.44
N LEU A 14 16.58 3.75 6.20
CA LEU A 14 15.43 4.54 5.78
C LEU A 14 14.93 4.10 4.41
N ARG A 15 15.85 3.75 3.50
CA ARG A 15 15.50 3.24 2.17
C ARG A 15 14.80 1.88 2.27
N LEU A 16 15.32 0.97 3.08
CA LEU A 16 14.71 -0.33 3.34
C LEU A 16 13.31 -0.16 3.95
N ALA A 17 13.16 0.73 4.94
CA ALA A 17 11.86 1.02 5.55
C ALA A 17 10.83 1.56 4.53
N LYS A 18 11.26 2.39 3.57
CA LYS A 18 10.39 2.90 2.50
C LYS A 18 10.00 1.79 1.52
N ILE A 19 10.95 0.93 1.14
CA ILE A 19 10.70 -0.24 0.29
C ILE A 19 9.69 -1.16 0.97
N THR A 20 9.89 -1.51 2.24
CA THR A 20 9.00 -2.42 2.97
C THR A 20 7.62 -1.80 3.20
N ALA A 21 7.55 -0.51 3.54
CA ALA A 21 6.27 0.21 3.66
C ALA A 21 5.49 0.20 2.34
N GLY A 22 6.15 0.56 1.23
CA GLY A 22 5.52 0.62 -0.09
C GLY A 22 5.13 -0.76 -0.62
N PHE A 23 6.04 -1.72 -0.54
CA PHE A 23 5.84 -3.08 -1.03
C PHE A 23 4.84 -3.85 -0.14
N ALA A 24 5.23 -4.16 1.10
CA ALA A 24 4.42 -5.01 1.97
C ALA A 24 3.20 -4.26 2.54
N GLY A 25 3.41 -3.05 3.06
CA GLY A 25 2.31 -2.25 3.62
C GLY A 25 1.31 -1.82 2.55
N GLY A 26 1.78 -1.33 1.39
CA GLY A 26 0.91 -0.99 0.27
C GLY A 26 0.12 -2.20 -0.26
N TYR A 27 0.74 -3.39 -0.31
CA TYR A 27 0.08 -4.61 -0.76
C TYR A 27 -1.03 -5.04 0.21
N ALA A 28 -0.78 -4.93 1.53
CA ALA A 28 -1.77 -5.22 2.56
C ALA A 28 -3.00 -4.30 2.46
N VAL A 29 -2.79 -2.99 2.25
CA VAL A 29 -3.89 -2.02 2.04
C VAL A 29 -4.68 -2.37 0.77
N MET A 30 -3.97 -2.65 -0.33
CA MET A 30 -4.60 -3.01 -1.59
C MET A 30 -5.46 -4.27 -1.45
N LEU A 31 -4.91 -5.34 -0.86
CA LEU A 31 -5.64 -6.58 -0.67
C LEU A 31 -6.85 -6.40 0.24
N SER A 32 -6.67 -5.78 1.41
CA SER A 32 -7.77 -5.56 2.36
C SER A 32 -8.92 -4.74 1.76
N LEU A 33 -8.61 -3.73 0.94
CA LEU A 33 -9.63 -2.98 0.20
C LEU A 33 -10.42 -3.87 -0.77
N HIS A 34 -9.74 -4.67 -1.62
CA HIS A 34 -10.44 -5.53 -2.57
C HIS A 34 -11.23 -6.64 -1.87
N LEU A 35 -10.75 -7.11 -0.73
CA LEU A 35 -11.46 -8.06 0.12
C LEU A 35 -12.72 -7.47 0.75
N LEU A 36 -12.69 -6.19 1.14
CA LEU A 36 -13.88 -5.45 1.56
C LEU A 36 -14.87 -5.29 0.39
N LEU A 37 -14.38 -4.91 -0.79
CA LEU A 37 -15.23 -4.79 -1.99
C LEU A 37 -15.91 -6.12 -2.33
N ALA A 38 -15.21 -7.25 -2.17
CA ALA A 38 -15.78 -8.59 -2.38
C ALA A 38 -16.86 -8.99 -1.36
N GLN A 39 -17.05 -8.23 -0.27
CA GLN A 39 -18.19 -8.42 0.63
C GLN A 39 -19.43 -7.65 0.18
N VAL A 40 -19.24 -6.57 -0.58
CA VAL A 40 -20.33 -5.69 -1.05
C VAL A 40 -20.77 -6.05 -2.48
N PHE A 41 -19.83 -6.50 -3.31
CA PHE A 41 -20.03 -6.83 -4.72
C PHE A 41 -19.77 -8.31 -5.01
N PRO A 42 -20.26 -8.85 -6.14
CA PRO A 42 -19.97 -10.23 -6.54
C PRO A 42 -18.46 -10.50 -6.57
N PRO A 43 -17.95 -11.46 -5.76
CA PRO A 43 -16.51 -11.69 -5.59
C PRO A 43 -15.76 -11.98 -6.89
N GLN A 44 -16.43 -12.67 -7.83
CA GLN A 44 -15.87 -13.01 -9.15
C GLN A 44 -15.54 -11.75 -9.96
N ASN A 45 -16.45 -10.77 -9.94
CA ASN A 45 -16.27 -9.51 -10.66
C ASN A 45 -15.16 -8.68 -10.01
N VAL A 46 -15.14 -8.62 -8.67
CA VAL A 46 -14.09 -7.91 -7.94
C VAL A 46 -12.73 -8.53 -8.24
N ALA A 47 -12.59 -9.85 -8.17
CA ALA A 47 -11.35 -10.55 -8.48
C ALA A 47 -10.87 -10.33 -9.92
N ALA A 48 -11.79 -10.35 -10.89
CA ALA A 48 -11.46 -10.07 -12.30
C ALA A 48 -10.91 -8.64 -12.48
N THR A 49 -11.52 -7.65 -11.83
CA THR A 49 -11.07 -6.24 -11.92
C THR A 49 -9.82 -5.95 -11.07
N ALA A 50 -9.64 -6.68 -9.96
CA ALA A 50 -8.54 -6.51 -9.00
C ALA A 50 -7.16 -6.71 -9.64
N PHE A 51 -7.08 -7.47 -10.73
CA PHE A 51 -5.82 -7.64 -11.45
C PHE A 51 -5.28 -6.30 -11.96
N PHE A 52 -6.16 -5.42 -12.44
CA PHE A 52 -5.80 -4.10 -12.92
C PHE A 52 -5.85 -3.05 -11.79
N THR A 53 -6.98 -2.97 -11.08
CA THR A 53 -7.17 -1.94 -10.04
C THR A 53 -6.26 -2.16 -8.84
N GLY A 54 -6.01 -3.41 -8.48
CA GLY A 54 -5.06 -3.78 -7.43
C GLY A 54 -3.63 -3.40 -7.79
N TYR A 55 -3.19 -3.71 -9.01
CA TYR A 55 -1.85 -3.31 -9.47
C TYR A 55 -1.67 -1.79 -9.45
N LEU A 56 -2.63 -1.03 -9.99
CA LEU A 56 -2.57 0.43 -10.01
C LEU A 56 -2.55 1.04 -8.61
N LEU A 57 -3.43 0.57 -7.72
CA LEU A 57 -3.47 1.03 -6.33
C LEU A 57 -2.16 0.71 -5.63
N TRP A 58 -1.66 -0.51 -5.76
CA TRP A 58 -0.41 -0.94 -5.14
C TRP A 58 0.79 -0.14 -5.65
N ALA A 59 0.90 0.10 -6.96
CA ALA A 59 1.95 0.92 -7.54
C ALA A 59 1.89 2.36 -7.02
N GLY A 60 0.69 2.95 -6.92
CA GLY A 60 0.50 4.28 -6.34
C GLY A 60 0.93 4.37 -4.88
N LEU A 61 0.55 3.39 -4.05
CA LEU A 61 0.96 3.30 -2.65
C LEU A 61 2.47 3.03 -2.49
N LEU A 62 3.06 2.25 -3.38
CA LEU A 62 4.51 2.04 -3.40
C LEU A 62 5.22 3.37 -3.65
N LEU A 63 4.82 4.12 -4.69
CA LEU A 63 5.38 5.44 -4.99
C LEU A 63 5.19 6.42 -3.84
N TRP A 64 4.01 6.42 -3.21
CA TRP A 64 3.71 7.28 -2.06
C TRP A 64 4.69 7.09 -0.90
N ALA A 65 5.10 5.85 -0.61
CA ALA A 65 6.07 5.56 0.45
C ALA A 65 7.43 6.24 0.21
N PHE A 66 7.81 6.44 -1.06
CA PHE A 66 9.05 7.14 -1.42
C PHE A 66 8.91 8.66 -1.38
N VAL A 67 7.74 9.19 -1.75
CA VAL A 67 7.43 10.63 -1.73
C VAL A 67 7.29 11.15 -0.29
N ALA A 68 6.78 10.34 0.63
CA ALA A 68 6.57 10.74 2.01
C ALA A 68 7.87 11.15 2.71
N LYS A 69 7.79 12.26 3.46
CA LYS A 69 8.90 12.78 4.27
C LYS A 69 9.19 11.88 5.48
N ASN A 70 8.16 11.28 6.06
CA ASN A 70 8.26 10.43 7.24
C ASN A 70 7.66 9.03 6.97
N VAL A 71 8.50 7.99 7.01
CA VAL A 71 8.08 6.61 6.74
C VAL A 71 7.19 6.03 7.84
N TRP A 72 7.31 6.51 9.09
CA TRP A 72 6.46 6.05 10.18
C TRP A 72 5.00 6.48 10.00
N GLN A 73 4.78 7.68 9.45
CA GLN A 73 3.43 8.13 9.10
C GLN A 73 2.82 7.26 7.99
N VAL A 74 3.64 6.82 7.02
CA VAL A 74 3.20 5.88 5.98
C VAL A 74 2.78 4.55 6.60
N TRP A 75 3.61 3.97 7.48
CA TRP A 75 3.29 2.73 8.18
C TRP A 75 2.00 2.83 9.01
N LEU A 76 1.87 3.89 9.81
CA LEU A 76 0.67 4.11 10.62
C LEU A 76 -0.57 4.22 9.74
N THR A 77 -0.48 4.94 8.63
CA THR A 77 -1.59 5.08 7.66
C THR A 77 -1.93 3.73 7.04
N TYR A 78 -0.94 2.95 6.59
CA TYR A 78 -1.18 1.68 5.90
C TYR A 78 -1.71 0.61 6.84
N ILE A 79 -1.19 0.52 8.05
CA ILE A 79 -1.73 -0.36 9.09
C ILE A 79 -3.15 0.05 9.45
N GLY A 80 -3.39 1.35 9.68
CA GLY A 80 -4.72 1.87 9.99
C GLY A 80 -5.75 1.56 8.91
N LEU A 81 -5.43 1.79 7.64
CA LEU A 81 -6.29 1.46 6.51
C LEU A 81 -6.52 -0.05 6.37
N THR A 82 -5.47 -0.86 6.53
CA THR A 82 -5.59 -2.32 6.44
C THR A 82 -6.53 -2.86 7.50
N LEU A 83 -6.38 -2.39 8.75
CA LEU A 83 -7.27 -2.75 9.83
C LEU A 83 -8.70 -2.28 9.55
N LEU A 84 -8.87 -1.00 9.18
CA LEU A 84 -10.17 -0.42 8.85
C LEU A 84 -10.91 -1.23 7.78
N PHE A 85 -10.25 -1.61 6.69
CA PHE A 85 -10.87 -2.40 5.62
C PHE A 85 -11.10 -3.86 6.00
N SER A 86 -10.31 -4.40 6.94
CA SER A 86 -10.49 -5.78 7.43
C SER A 86 -11.55 -5.89 8.52
N LEU A 87 -11.91 -4.79 9.20
CA LEU A 87 -12.87 -4.79 10.31
C LEU A 87 -14.21 -5.46 9.97
N PRO A 88 -14.88 -5.15 8.84
CA PRO A 88 -16.18 -5.75 8.55
C PRO A 88 -16.13 -7.28 8.45
N ARG A 89 -15.04 -7.84 7.91
CA ARG A 89 -14.82 -9.29 7.86
C ARG A 89 -14.59 -9.93 9.23
N LEU A 90 -13.94 -9.21 10.14
CA LEU A 90 -13.60 -9.75 11.46
C LEU A 90 -14.78 -9.70 12.43
N LEU A 91 -15.77 -8.85 12.17
CA LEU A 91 -16.91 -8.58 13.05
C LEU A 91 -18.23 -9.22 12.57
N LEU A 92 -18.32 -9.63 11.31
CA LEU A 92 -19.48 -10.29 10.68
C LEU A 92 -19.17 -11.75 10.39
#